data_AF-A0A4U1JJD9-F1
#
_entry.id   AF-A0A4U1JJD9-F1
#
_cell.length_a   1.000
_cell.length_b   1.000
_cell.length_c   1.000
_cell.angle_alpha   90.00
_cell.angle_beta   90.00
_cell.angle_gamma   90.00
#
_symmetry.space_group_name_H-M   'P 1'
#
loop_
_entity.id
_entity.type
_entity.pdbx_description
1 polymer ?
#
loop_
_entity_poly.entity_id
_entity_poly.type
_entity_poly.pdbx_seq_one_letter_code
_entity_poly.pdbx_strand_id
1 'polypeptide(L)'
;MSTHPLPARLEWRARCPTATGEAIMGTQSTPTSGRRSLVGNTLVTVGALSSAFGAVGWLSALRSPSILTLALGFVLYGMLPVLLGVTFVWRGLGMIEEVESARRVDAVSRAALLDALRGGGATAREVAAKLGMPNTREAERALDRLVRDDLAKLDVTDDGELVYRRDPETILLQDRDVN
;
A
#
# COMPACT_ATOMS: atom_id res chain seq x y z
N MET A 1 -21.17 38.52 56.07
CA MET A 1 -21.43 39.67 55.18
C MET A 1 -20.26 39.73 54.20
N SER A 2 -20.30 39.02 53.08
CA SER A 2 -20.98 39.37 51.82
C SER A 2 -20.60 40.76 51.34
N THR A 3 -19.72 40.85 50.33
CA THR A 3 -20.04 41.25 48.94
C THR A 3 -18.75 41.26 48.09
N HIS A 4 -18.76 40.47 47.01
CA HIS A 4 -17.82 40.54 45.87
C HIS A 4 -17.91 41.91 45.16
N PRO A 5 -16.89 42.28 44.36
CA PRO A 5 -17.07 42.10 42.91
C PRO A 5 -15.84 41.56 42.17
N LEU A 6 -16.12 40.68 41.19
CA LEU A 6 -15.21 40.20 40.14
C LEU A 6 -15.10 41.25 39.02
N PRO A 7 -13.92 41.43 38.38
CA PRO A 7 -13.86 42.12 37.11
C PRO A 7 -13.66 41.17 35.91
N ALA A 8 -14.49 41.43 34.90
CA ALA A 8 -14.18 41.43 33.46
C ALA A 8 -13.77 40.10 32.81
N ARG A 9 -14.81 39.30 32.56
CA ARG A 9 -14.93 38.36 31.44
C ARG A 9 -14.85 39.15 30.12
N LEU A 10 -13.68 39.18 29.47
CA LEU A 10 -13.53 39.73 28.12
C LEU A 10 -13.77 38.64 27.08
N GLU A 11 -14.83 38.87 26.32
CA GLU A 11 -15.30 38.14 25.16
C GLU A 11 -14.22 38.06 24.08
N TRP A 12 -13.78 36.85 23.74
CA TRP A 12 -13.12 36.55 22.47
C TRP A 12 -14.01 35.61 21.67
N ARG A 13 -15.09 36.16 21.12
CA ARG A 13 -15.87 35.54 20.04
C ARG A 13 -15.73 36.38 18.78
N ALA A 14 -15.72 35.65 17.66
CA ALA A 14 -15.95 36.11 16.29
C ALA A 14 -14.76 36.78 15.58
N ARG A 15 -13.93 35.93 14.97
CA ARG A 15 -13.49 36.16 13.60
C ARG A 15 -13.39 34.83 12.86
N CYS A 16 -14.50 34.46 12.21
CA CYS A 16 -14.49 33.47 11.13
C CYS A 16 -13.92 34.16 9.89
N PRO A 17 -12.79 33.72 9.32
CA PRO A 17 -12.51 34.00 7.92
C PRO A 17 -13.39 33.11 7.05
N THR A 18 -14.35 33.75 6.39
CA THR A 18 -15.02 33.25 5.19
C THR A 18 -13.95 33.10 4.10
N ALA A 19 -13.29 31.94 4.04
CA ALA A 19 -12.51 31.53 2.89
C ALA A 19 -13.45 30.82 1.92
N THR A 20 -14.05 31.66 1.07
CA THR A 20 -14.83 31.28 -0.10
C THR A 20 -13.95 30.46 -1.04
N GLY A 21 -14.56 29.44 -1.64
CA GLY A 21 -13.89 28.35 -2.35
C GLY A 21 -12.88 28.78 -3.42
N GLU A 22 -11.79 28.05 -3.44
CA GLU A 22 -11.33 27.39 -4.66
C GLU A 22 -10.96 25.97 -4.27
N ALA A 23 -11.93 25.08 -4.49
CA ALA A 23 -11.70 23.66 -4.56
C ALA A 23 -10.81 23.41 -5.79
N ILE A 24 -9.49 23.55 -5.62
CA ILE A 24 -8.55 22.84 -6.46
C ILE A 24 -8.64 21.39 -6.01
N MET A 25 -9.66 20.73 -6.55
CA MET A 25 -9.76 19.28 -6.69
C MET A 25 -8.61 18.86 -7.61
N GLY A 26 -7.38 18.96 -7.10
CA GLY A 26 -6.24 18.24 -7.60
C GLY A 26 -6.48 16.79 -7.24
N THR A 27 -7.15 16.07 -8.11
CA THR A 27 -7.09 14.61 -8.17
C THR A 27 -5.62 14.26 -8.32
N GLN A 28 -4.90 14.13 -7.20
CA GLN A 28 -3.62 13.47 -7.14
C GLN A 28 -3.88 11.99 -7.45
N SER A 29 -3.94 11.69 -8.73
CA SER A 29 -3.78 10.34 -9.23
C SER A 29 -2.32 9.94 -9.00
N THR A 30 -2.05 9.36 -7.83
CA THR A 30 -0.87 8.52 -7.62
C THR A 30 -1.23 7.02 -7.63
N PRO A 31 -1.70 6.42 -8.75
CA PRO A 31 -1.85 4.97 -8.83
C PRO A 31 -0.62 4.35 -9.50
N THR A 32 0.59 4.53 -8.96
CA THR A 32 1.75 3.75 -9.44
C THR A 32 1.77 2.34 -8.83
N SER A 33 1.07 2.11 -7.71
CA SER A 33 0.90 0.77 -7.11
C SER A 33 -0.17 -0.08 -7.81
N GLY A 34 -1.14 0.53 -8.51
CA GLY A 34 -2.25 -0.16 -9.16
C GLY A 34 -1.86 -0.93 -10.44
N ARG A 35 -0.80 -0.50 -11.13
CA ARG A 35 -0.42 -1.08 -12.44
C ARG A 35 0.04 -2.53 -12.36
N ARG A 36 0.79 -2.91 -11.31
CA ARG A 36 1.28 -4.30 -11.17
C ARG A 36 0.18 -5.27 -10.73
N SER A 37 -0.73 -4.82 -9.87
CA SER A 37 -1.93 -5.59 -9.49
C SER A 37 -2.89 -5.79 -10.67
N LEU A 38 -3.05 -4.77 -11.53
CA LEU A 38 -3.85 -4.87 -12.74
C LEU A 38 -3.26 -5.89 -13.74
N VAL A 39 -1.93 -5.92 -13.88
CA VAL A 39 -1.23 -6.90 -14.71
C VAL A 39 -1.45 -8.32 -14.17
N GLY A 40 -1.35 -8.54 -12.85
CA GLY A 40 -1.65 -9.85 -12.24
C GLY A 40 -3.07 -10.34 -12.53
N ASN A 41 -4.08 -9.49 -12.33
CA ASN A 41 -5.49 -9.86 -12.58
C ASN A 41 -5.81 -10.08 -14.06
N THR A 42 -5.24 -9.27 -14.95
CA THR A 42 -5.40 -9.46 -16.41
C THR A 42 -4.74 -10.75 -16.87
N LEU A 43 -3.58 -11.12 -16.30
CA LEU A 43 -2.97 -12.40 -16.57
C LEU A 43 -3.89 -13.57 -16.16
N VAL A 44 -4.41 -13.55 -14.93
CA VAL A 44 -5.28 -14.64 -14.44
C VAL A 44 -6.56 -14.79 -15.29
N THR A 45 -7.19 -13.68 -15.67
CA THR A 45 -8.41 -13.70 -16.48
C THR A 45 -8.17 -14.20 -17.91
N VAL A 46 -7.05 -13.80 -18.55
CA VAL A 46 -6.68 -14.32 -19.88
C VAL A 46 -6.34 -15.81 -19.82
N GLY A 47 -5.65 -16.25 -18.76
CA GLY A 47 -5.36 -17.68 -18.54
C GLY A 47 -6.64 -18.52 -18.39
N ALA A 48 -7.61 -18.03 -17.60
CA ALA A 48 -8.89 -18.69 -17.40
C ALA A 48 -9.79 -18.69 -18.67
N LEU A 49 -9.75 -17.63 -19.46
CA LEU A 49 -10.47 -17.58 -20.74
C LEU A 49 -9.87 -18.55 -21.76
N SER A 50 -8.54 -18.64 -21.84
CA SER A 50 -7.84 -19.55 -22.76
C SER A 50 -8.21 -21.02 -22.53
N SER A 51 -8.33 -21.45 -21.27
CA SER A 51 -8.75 -22.83 -20.94
C SER A 51 -10.21 -23.12 -21.31
N ALA A 52 -11.10 -22.12 -21.19
CA ALA A 52 -12.49 -22.25 -21.62
C ALA A 52 -12.62 -22.42 -23.15
N PHE A 53 -11.82 -21.71 -23.95
CA PHE A 53 -11.82 -21.87 -25.41
C PHE A 53 -11.22 -23.21 -25.87
N GLY A 54 -10.25 -23.76 -25.13
CA GLY A 54 -9.71 -25.10 -25.40
C GLY A 54 -10.77 -26.20 -25.33
N ALA A 55 -11.72 -26.10 -24.38
CA ALA A 55 -12.83 -27.05 -24.26
C ALA A 55 -13.78 -27.02 -25.47
N VAL A 56 -14.01 -25.84 -26.07
CA VAL A 56 -14.85 -25.70 -27.27
C VAL A 56 -14.16 -26.29 -28.51
N GLY A 57 -12.84 -26.13 -28.64
CA GLY A 57 -12.06 -26.77 -29.69
C GLY A 57 -12.12 -28.31 -29.64
N TRP A 58 -12.16 -28.87 -28.44
CA TRP A 58 -12.26 -30.32 -28.22
C TRP A 58 -13.57 -30.91 -28.76
N LEU A 59 -14.70 -30.20 -28.61
CA LEU A 59 -15.99 -30.59 -29.18
C LEU A 59 -16.00 -30.63 -30.71
N SER A 60 -15.22 -29.77 -31.37
CA SER A 60 -15.08 -29.79 -32.84
C SER A 60 -14.23 -30.97 -33.32
N ALA A 61 -13.22 -31.39 -32.55
CA ALA A 61 -12.37 -32.53 -32.90
C ALA A 61 -13.14 -33.87 -32.88
N LEU A 62 -14.16 -34.01 -32.02
CA LEU A 62 -15.03 -35.20 -31.95
C LEU A 62 -15.83 -35.47 -33.23
N ARG A 63 -15.90 -34.50 -34.15
CA ARG A 63 -16.59 -34.65 -35.43
C ARG A 63 -15.73 -35.25 -36.55
N SER A 64 -14.43 -35.44 -36.31
CA SER A 64 -13.49 -35.99 -37.30
C SER A 64 -13.34 -37.51 -37.15
N PRO A 65 -13.44 -38.30 -38.25
CA PRO A 65 -13.25 -39.75 -38.22
C PRO A 65 -11.78 -40.21 -38.12
N SER A 66 -10.80 -39.28 -38.19
CA SER A 66 -9.37 -39.61 -38.12
C SER A 66 -8.81 -39.55 -36.70
N ILE A 67 -8.22 -40.66 -36.24
CA ILE A 67 -7.54 -40.79 -34.93
C ILE A 67 -6.38 -39.78 -34.82
N LEU A 68 -5.67 -39.51 -35.91
CA LEU A 68 -4.54 -38.59 -35.92
C LEU A 68 -5.02 -37.15 -35.70
N THR A 69 -6.15 -36.77 -36.31
CA THR A 69 -6.78 -35.47 -36.09
C THR A 69 -7.34 -35.33 -34.68
N LEU A 70 -7.88 -36.41 -34.10
CA LEU A 70 -8.31 -36.44 -32.70
C LEU A 70 -7.13 -36.27 -31.73
N ALA A 71 -6.03 -37.00 -31.93
CA ALA A 71 -4.83 -36.90 -31.09
C ALA A 71 -4.19 -35.52 -31.20
N LEU A 72 -4.05 -35.00 -32.42
CA LEU A 72 -3.51 -33.67 -32.68
C LEU A 72 -4.42 -32.59 -32.07
N GLY A 73 -5.75 -32.75 -32.20
CA GLY A 73 -6.74 -31.88 -31.58
C GLY A 73 -6.67 -31.90 -30.05
N PHE A 74 -6.54 -33.08 -29.45
CA PHE A 74 -6.38 -33.25 -28.01
C PHE A 74 -5.10 -32.56 -27.48
N VAL A 75 -3.99 -32.70 -28.20
CA VAL A 75 -2.71 -32.11 -27.78
C VAL A 75 -2.73 -30.58 -27.95
N LEU A 76 -3.10 -30.08 -29.12
CA LEU A 76 -3.06 -28.64 -29.43
C LEU A 76 -4.17 -27.85 -28.75
N TYR A 77 -5.38 -28.39 -28.62
CA TYR A 77 -6.53 -27.67 -28.04
C TYR A 77 -6.88 -28.11 -26.62
N GLY A 78 -6.40 -29.26 -26.15
CA GLY A 78 -6.59 -29.72 -24.78
C GLY A 78 -5.37 -29.44 -23.91
N MET A 79 -4.27 -30.17 -24.14
CA MET A 79 -3.10 -30.11 -23.25
C MET A 79 -2.35 -28.78 -23.31
N LEU A 80 -2.07 -28.27 -24.52
CA LEU A 80 -1.29 -27.05 -24.70
C LEU A 80 -1.90 -25.83 -23.98
N PRO A 81 -3.19 -25.48 -24.14
CA PRO A 81 -3.78 -24.34 -23.45
C PRO A 81 -3.91 -24.55 -21.94
N VAL A 82 -4.10 -25.79 -21.47
CA VAL A 82 -4.10 -26.09 -20.01
C VAL A 82 -2.74 -25.85 -19.40
N LEU A 83 -1.66 -26.35 -20.03
CA LEU A 83 -0.29 -26.13 -19.55
C LEU A 83 0.08 -24.64 -19.58
N LEU A 84 -0.28 -23.93 -20.65
CA LEU A 84 -0.09 -22.49 -20.75
C LEU A 84 -0.90 -21.74 -19.68
N GLY A 85 -2.16 -22.10 -19.46
CA GLY A 85 -3.00 -21.49 -18.43
C GLY A 85 -2.44 -21.70 -17.02
N VAL A 86 -2.07 -22.93 -16.67
CA VAL A 86 -1.51 -23.26 -15.34
C VAL A 86 -0.19 -22.54 -15.11
N THR A 87 0.73 -22.54 -16.08
CA THR A 87 2.01 -21.82 -15.95
C THR A 87 1.80 -20.31 -15.80
N PHE A 88 0.83 -19.75 -16.51
CA PHE A 88 0.51 -18.33 -16.43
C PHE A 88 -0.12 -17.95 -15.07
N VAL A 89 -1.01 -18.79 -14.54
CA VAL A 89 -1.58 -18.63 -13.19
C VAL A 89 -0.50 -18.73 -12.13
N TRP A 90 0.39 -19.72 -12.19
CA TRP A 90 1.51 -19.86 -11.27
C TRP A 90 2.44 -18.63 -11.32
N ARG A 91 2.78 -18.17 -12.52
CA ARG A 91 3.60 -16.98 -12.71
C ARG A 91 2.92 -15.69 -12.23
N GLY A 92 1.60 -15.59 -12.40
CA GLY A 92 0.79 -14.48 -11.89
C GLY A 92 0.72 -14.47 -10.36
N LEU A 93 0.46 -15.63 -9.74
CA LEU A 93 0.45 -15.79 -8.28
C LEU A 93 1.80 -15.43 -7.66
N GLY A 94 2.91 -15.90 -8.25
CA GLY A 94 4.25 -15.55 -7.76
C GLY A 94 4.51 -14.03 -7.78
N MET A 95 4.04 -13.32 -8.81
CA MET A 95 4.16 -11.85 -8.85
C MET A 95 3.29 -11.15 -7.80
N ILE A 96 2.14 -11.72 -7.42
CA ILE A 96 1.28 -11.16 -6.37
C ILE A 96 1.92 -11.41 -4.99
N GLU A 97 2.46 -12.62 -4.77
CA GLU A 97 3.09 -13.02 -3.52
C GLU A 97 4.37 -12.23 -3.22
N GLU A 98 5.18 -11.91 -4.24
CA GLU A 98 6.34 -11.02 -4.09
C GLU A 98 5.94 -9.59 -3.69
N VAL A 99 4.82 -9.08 -4.22
CA VAL A 99 4.33 -7.73 -3.89
C VAL A 99 3.68 -7.71 -2.50
N GLU A 100 2.98 -8.78 -2.11
CA GLU A 100 2.33 -8.86 -0.82
C GLU A 100 3.33 -9.13 0.31
N SER A 101 4.34 -9.97 0.08
CA SER A 101 5.44 -10.18 1.02
C SER A 101 6.27 -8.91 1.21
N ALA A 102 6.58 -8.18 0.13
CA ALA A 102 7.21 -6.86 0.24
C ALA A 102 6.34 -5.87 1.04
N ARG A 103 5.02 -5.86 0.84
CA ARG A 103 4.09 -5.02 1.63
C ARG A 103 3.97 -5.44 3.08
N ARG A 104 3.99 -6.74 3.40
CA ARG A 104 3.94 -7.21 4.80
C ARG A 104 5.23 -6.87 5.54
N VAL A 105 6.38 -7.06 4.90
CA VAL A 105 7.68 -6.66 5.46
C VAL A 105 7.73 -5.15 5.64
N ASP A 106 7.23 -4.37 4.68
CA ASP A 106 7.13 -2.91 4.79
C ASP A 106 6.16 -2.49 5.92
N ALA A 107 4.99 -3.11 6.06
CA ALA A 107 4.04 -2.81 7.13
C ALA A 107 4.60 -3.13 8.53
N VAL A 108 5.27 -4.28 8.69
CA VAL A 108 5.89 -4.68 9.97
C VAL A 108 7.05 -3.76 10.32
N SER A 109 7.90 -3.41 9.36
CA SER A 109 9.01 -2.47 9.57
C SER A 109 8.49 -1.05 9.86
N ARG A 110 7.42 -0.61 9.19
CA ARG A 110 6.73 0.66 9.45
C ARG A 110 6.16 0.73 10.86
N ALA A 111 5.51 -0.34 11.32
CA ALA A 111 5.00 -0.43 12.69
C ALA A 111 6.12 -0.37 13.73
N ALA A 112 7.24 -1.08 13.49
CA ALA A 112 8.41 -1.05 14.36
C ALA A 112 9.06 0.34 14.40
N LEU A 113 9.15 1.04 13.27
CA LEU A 113 9.64 2.42 13.20
C LEU A 113 8.73 3.37 13.99
N LEU A 114 7.41 3.28 13.80
CA LEU A 114 6.46 4.12 14.53
C LEU A 114 6.44 3.84 16.04
N ASP A 115 6.70 2.60 16.45
CA ASP A 115 6.88 2.23 17.85
C ASP A 115 8.21 2.76 18.40
N ALA A 116 9.26 2.77 17.60
CA ALA A 116 10.52 3.42 17.94
C ALA A 116 10.34 4.91 18.24
N LEU A 117 9.47 5.59 17.48
CA LEU A 117 9.15 7.03 17.61
C LEU A 117 8.18 7.40 18.75
N ARG A 118 7.60 6.44 19.49
CA ARG A 118 6.64 6.73 20.58
C ARG A 118 7.21 7.57 21.74
N GLY A 119 8.53 7.70 21.84
CA GLY A 119 9.23 8.34 22.97
C GLY A 119 9.33 9.87 22.95
N GLY A 120 8.63 10.60 22.07
CA GLY A 120 8.69 12.07 22.02
C GLY A 120 9.66 12.63 20.97
N GLY A 121 10.10 11.78 20.05
CA GLY A 121 11.06 12.11 19.00
C GLY A 121 12.30 11.25 19.12
N ALA A 122 12.85 10.81 18.00
CA ALA A 122 14.11 10.08 17.97
C ALA A 122 14.94 10.47 16.74
N THR A 123 16.26 10.45 16.90
CA THR A 123 17.17 10.65 15.76
C THR A 123 17.29 9.34 14.97
N ALA A 124 17.72 9.44 13.69
CA ALA A 124 17.95 8.25 12.87
C ALA A 124 18.95 7.26 13.51
N ARG A 125 19.93 7.79 14.26
CA ARG A 125 20.93 6.99 14.98
C ARG A 125 20.32 6.21 16.15
N GLU A 126 19.44 6.84 16.92
CA GLU A 126 18.73 6.19 18.02
C GLU A 126 17.78 5.11 17.51
N VAL A 127 17.06 5.40 16.43
CA VAL A 127 16.16 4.43 15.79
C VAL A 127 16.95 3.24 15.24
N ALA A 128 18.09 3.48 14.58
CA ALA A 128 18.95 2.41 14.09
C ALA A 128 19.46 1.53 15.24
N ALA A 129 19.91 2.14 16.34
CA ALA A 129 20.37 1.42 17.53
C ALA A 129 19.23 0.61 18.18
N LYS A 130 18.03 1.19 18.29
CA LYS A 130 16.86 0.54 18.90
C LYS A 130 16.35 -0.64 18.07
N LEU A 131 16.40 -0.54 16.75
CA LEU A 131 15.95 -1.60 15.83
C LEU A 131 17.08 -2.57 15.42
N GLY A 132 18.29 -2.40 15.93
CA GLY A 132 19.44 -3.23 15.58
C GLY A 132 19.84 -3.12 14.10
N MET A 133 19.56 -1.98 13.47
CA MET A 133 19.91 -1.75 12.07
C MET A 133 21.42 -1.53 11.95
N PRO A 134 22.10 -2.22 11.01
CA PRO A 134 23.55 -2.10 10.86
C PRO A 134 23.98 -0.76 10.27
N ASN A 135 23.05 0.01 9.69
CA ASN A 135 23.35 1.24 8.98
C ASN A 135 22.36 2.36 9.30
N THR A 136 22.87 3.47 9.84
CA THR A 136 22.07 4.66 10.14
C THR A 136 21.41 5.28 8.91
N ARG A 137 22.04 5.20 7.72
CA ARG A 137 21.45 5.72 6.47
C ARG A 137 20.20 4.95 6.05
N GLU A 138 20.09 3.68 6.44
CA GLU A 138 18.91 2.88 6.14
C GLU A 138 17.73 3.30 7.02
N ALA A 139 17.99 3.53 8.31
CA ALA A 139 17.01 4.10 9.23
C ALA A 139 16.56 5.50 8.78
N GLU A 140 17.49 6.36 8.39
CA GLU A 140 17.20 7.70 7.88
C GLU A 140 16.28 7.65 6.65
N ARG A 141 16.62 6.84 5.64
CA ARG A 141 15.75 6.66 4.45
C ARG A 141 14.37 6.09 4.79
N ALA A 142 14.27 5.25 5.81
CA ALA A 142 13.00 4.68 6.24
C ALA A 142 12.15 5.73 6.99
N LEU A 143 12.78 6.57 7.81
CA LEU A 143 12.14 7.69 8.48
C LEU A 143 11.71 8.79 7.50
N ASP A 144 12.53 9.10 6.49
CA ASP A 144 12.17 10.02 5.40
C ASP A 144 10.92 9.55 4.65
N ARG A 145 10.76 8.24 4.45
CA ARG A 145 9.53 7.68 3.86
C ARG A 145 8.32 7.92 4.78
N LEU A 146 8.48 7.76 6.10
CA LEU A 146 7.39 8.07 7.04
C LEU A 146 6.99 9.55 7.02
N VAL A 147 7.97 10.44 6.90
CA VAL A 147 7.72 11.88 6.78
C VAL A 147 6.99 12.20 5.48
N ARG A 148 7.44 11.59 4.38
CA ARG A 148 6.80 11.76 3.06
C ARG A 148 5.36 11.24 3.02
N ASP A 149 5.04 10.21 3.81
CA ASP A 149 3.71 9.63 3.92
C ASP A 149 2.84 10.29 5.02
N ASP A 150 3.25 11.45 5.55
CA ASP A 150 2.57 12.19 6.62
C ASP A 150 2.30 11.36 7.90
N LEU A 151 3.17 10.38 8.18
CA LEU A 151 3.13 9.58 9.41
C LEU A 151 4.09 10.07 10.50
N ALA A 152 5.07 10.87 10.12
CA ALA A 152 6.05 11.47 11.01
C ALA A 152 6.30 12.92 10.61
N LYS A 153 6.66 13.75 11.59
CA LYS A 153 7.13 15.12 11.41
C LYS A 153 8.64 15.15 11.64
N LEU A 154 9.33 15.90 10.79
CA LEU A 154 10.76 16.15 10.91
C LEU A 154 10.95 17.53 11.54
N ASP A 155 11.56 17.55 12.73
CA ASP A 155 11.96 18.77 13.43
C ASP A 155 13.50 18.88 13.39
N VAL A 156 14.01 20.11 13.30
CA VAL A 156 15.44 20.41 13.43
C VAL A 156 15.64 21.03 14.81
N THR A 157 16.55 20.47 15.62
CA THR A 157 16.88 21.03 16.94
C THR A 157 17.76 22.28 16.81
N ASP A 158 17.91 23.02 17.91
CA ASP A 158 18.81 24.19 17.97
C ASP A 158 20.28 23.82 17.69
N ASP A 159 20.65 22.55 17.91
CA ASP A 159 21.97 21.98 17.63
C ASP A 159 22.14 21.55 16.15
N GLY A 160 21.09 21.70 15.33
CA GLY A 160 21.08 21.27 13.93
C GLY A 160 20.88 19.76 13.74
N GLU A 161 20.44 19.03 14.78
CA GLU A 161 20.13 17.61 14.66
C GLU A 161 18.72 17.37 14.14
N LEU A 162 18.57 16.33 13.32
CA LEU A 162 17.29 15.91 12.75
C LEU A 162 16.57 14.97 13.72
N VAL A 163 15.43 15.41 14.26
CA VAL A 163 14.60 14.64 15.18
C VAL A 163 13.27 14.32 14.51
N TYR A 164 12.96 13.03 14.41
CA TYR A 164 11.71 12.55 13.83
C TYR A 164 10.71 12.32 14.95
N ARG A 165 9.52 12.92 14.88
CA ARG A 165 8.41 12.71 15.81
C ARG A 165 7.24 12.05 15.12
N ARG A 166 6.53 11.18 15.83
CA ARG A 166 5.27 10.64 15.33
C ARG A 166 4.23 11.76 15.28
N ASP A 167 3.48 11.87 14.19
CA ASP A 167 2.40 12.85 14.10
C ASP A 167 1.19 12.37 14.94
N PRO A 168 0.76 13.13 15.96
CA PRO A 168 -0.38 12.74 16.79
C PRO A 168 -1.72 12.78 16.03
N GLU A 169 -1.85 13.60 14.98
CA GLU A 169 -3.12 13.71 14.24
C GLU A 169 -3.45 12.45 13.45
N THR A 170 -2.45 11.70 12.99
CA THR A 170 -2.66 10.47 12.20
C THR A 170 -3.26 9.33 13.03
N ILE A 171 -3.17 9.39 14.36
CA ILE A 171 -3.74 8.39 15.27
C ILE A 171 -5.29 8.46 15.29
N LEU A 172 -5.88 9.64 15.04
CA LEU A 172 -7.33 9.82 15.09
C LEU A 172 -8.07 9.30 13.86
N LEU A 173 -7.39 9.13 12.73
CA LEU A 173 -7.99 8.59 11.51
C LEU A 173 -8.01 7.06 11.50
N GLN A 174 -7.01 6.40 12.11
CA GLN A 174 -6.88 4.95 12.08
C GLN A 174 -7.91 4.22 12.96
N ASP A 175 -8.48 4.89 13.96
CA ASP A 175 -9.51 4.33 14.86
C ASP A 175 -10.92 4.37 14.25
N ARG A 176 -11.13 5.13 13.18
CA ARG A 176 -12.45 5.28 12.54
C ARG A 176 -12.79 4.19 11.52
N ASP A 177 -11.79 3.47 11.01
CA ASP A 177 -11.97 2.42 9.99
C ASP A 177 -12.12 1.00 10.59
N VAL A 178 -12.12 0.86 11.92
CA VAL A 178 -12.18 -0.43 12.62
C VAL A 178 -13.54 -0.70 13.29
N ASN A 179 -14.55 0.13 13.06
CA ASN A 179 -15.88 -0.03 13.67
C ASN A 179 -17.01 -0.10 12.64
#